data_AF-A0AAE4TSA3-F1
#
_entry.id   AF-A0AAE4TSA3-F1
#
_cell.length_a   1.000
_cell.length_b   1.000
_cell.length_c   1.000
_cell.angle_alpha   90.00
_cell.angle_beta   90.00
_cell.angle_gamma   90.00
#
_symmetry.space_group_name_H-M   'P 1'
#
loop_
_entity.id
_entity.type
_entity.pdbx_description
1 polymer ?
#
loop_
_entity_poly.entity_id
_entity_poly.type
_entity_poly.pdbx_seq_one_letter_code
_entity_poly.pdbx_strand_id
1 'polypeptide(L)'
;MIEEPTKLVFTWRSHMTEHKDTLVTVTFTVLDNSTNKNSAKDEKPQTLVTLIHERLEGEYRIKAHDHGWTSILEGLNERFGTKD
;
A
#
# COMPACT_ATOMS: atom_id res chain seq x y z
N MET A 1 15.04 4.51 -1.07
CA MET A 1 14.81 5.80 -1.75
C MET A 1 13.52 6.39 -1.21
N ILE A 2 13.55 7.65 -0.80
CA ILE A 2 12.37 8.36 -0.29
C ILE A 2 12.19 9.56 -1.22
N GLU A 3 11.03 9.62 -1.88
CA GLU A 3 10.59 10.78 -2.67
C GLU A 3 9.37 11.36 -1.94
N GLU A 4 9.60 12.36 -1.09
CA GLU A 4 8.52 12.92 -0.27
C GLU A 4 7.58 13.82 -1.09
N PRO A 5 6.25 13.77 -0.86
CA PRO A 5 5.52 12.83 0.01
C PRO A 5 4.99 11.59 -0.75
N THR A 6 5.37 11.38 -2.01
CA THR A 6 4.63 10.54 -2.95
C THR A 6 5.09 9.09 -3.03
N LYS A 7 6.32 8.77 -2.61
CA LYS A 7 6.86 7.42 -2.84
C LYS A 7 7.96 7.01 -1.86
N LEU A 8 7.90 5.74 -1.48
CA LEU A 8 8.89 5.06 -0.66
C LEU A 8 9.31 3.76 -1.35
N VAL A 9 10.62 3.55 -1.52
CA VAL A 9 11.19 2.32 -2.09
C VAL A 9 12.26 1.77 -1.17
N PHE A 10 12.18 0.49 -0.83
CA PHE A 10 13.14 -0.16 0.05
C PHE A 10 13.31 -1.64 -0.28
N THR A 11 14.46 -2.19 0.11
CA THR A 11 14.76 -3.61 -0.02
C THR A 11 14.14 -4.40 1.13
N TRP A 12 13.67 -5.61 0.85
CA TRP A 12 13.17 -6.53 1.86
C TRP A 12 13.91 -7.86 1.78
N ARG A 13 14.33 -8.40 2.92
CA ARG A 13 15.04 -9.68 3.00
C ARG A 13 14.60 -10.44 4.24
N SER A 14 14.09 -11.65 4.07
CA SER A 14 13.67 -12.50 5.19
C SER A 14 13.77 -13.98 4.85
N HIS A 15 13.47 -14.86 5.80
CA HIS A 15 13.33 -16.30 5.55
C HIS A 15 12.25 -16.60 4.50
N MET A 16 11.20 -15.76 4.42
CA MET A 16 10.13 -15.88 3.42
C MET A 16 10.53 -15.40 2.03
N THR A 17 11.71 -14.80 1.87
CA THR A 17 12.29 -14.45 0.55
C THR A 17 13.49 -15.32 0.19
N GLU A 18 13.66 -16.48 0.84
CA GLU A 18 14.87 -17.31 0.73
C GLU A 18 16.16 -16.57 1.09
N HIS A 19 16.07 -15.54 1.93
CA HIS A 19 17.17 -14.62 2.18
C HIS A 19 17.73 -13.97 0.91
N LYS A 20 16.94 -13.83 -0.17
CA LYS A 20 17.24 -12.99 -1.33
C LYS A 20 16.67 -11.59 -1.10
N ASP A 21 17.34 -10.60 -1.69
CA ASP A 21 16.87 -9.22 -1.69
C ASP A 21 15.69 -9.06 -2.65
N THR A 22 14.55 -8.66 -2.11
CA THR A 22 13.36 -8.26 -2.87
C THR A 22 13.16 -6.76 -2.80
N LEU A 23 12.22 -6.22 -3.58
CA LEU A 23 11.99 -4.79 -3.67
C LEU A 23 10.54 -4.46 -3.33
N VAL A 24 10.34 -3.53 -2.41
CA VAL A 24 9.03 -2.99 -2.07
C VAL A 24 8.96 -1.54 -2.52
N THR A 25 7.93 -1.22 -3.29
CA THR A 25 7.60 0.14 -3.73
C THR A 25 6.22 0.50 -3.20
N VAL A 26 6.12 1.61 -2.48
CA VAL A 26 4.86 2.18 -1.99
C VAL A 26 4.69 3.56 -2.62
N THR A 27 3.52 3.82 -3.19
CA THR A 27 3.16 5.13 -3.75
C THR A 27 1.90 5.67 -3.10
N PHE A 28 1.85 6.98 -2.93
CA PHE A 28 0.75 7.73 -2.34
C PHE A 28 0.19 8.70 -3.38
N THR A 29 -1.06 8.49 -3.79
CA THR A 29 -1.74 9.31 -4.79
C THR A 29 -2.95 9.97 -4.15
N VAL A 30 -3.02 11.30 -4.16
CA VAL A 30 -4.21 12.02 -3.72
C VAL A 30 -5.36 11.69 -4.67
N LEU A 31 -6.51 11.32 -4.13
CA LEU A 31 -7.72 11.09 -4.91
C LEU A 31 -8.52 12.39 -4.98
N ASP A 32 -8.87 12.81 -6.19
CA ASP A 32 -9.74 13.95 -6.40
C ASP A 32 -11.19 13.57 -6.04
N ASN A 33 -11.71 14.20 -4.98
CA ASN A 33 -13.11 14.06 -4.53
C ASN A 33 -14.14 14.67 -5.51
N SER A 34 -13.74 15.04 -6.73
CA SER A 34 -14.60 15.73 -7.71
C SER A 34 -15.68 14.85 -8.35
N THR A 35 -15.65 13.54 -8.10
CA THR A 35 -16.54 12.58 -8.77
C THR A 35 -17.89 12.41 -8.07
N ASN A 36 -18.04 12.83 -6.82
CA ASN A 36 -19.32 12.79 -6.11
C ASN A 36 -20.05 14.14 -6.17
N LYS A 37 -20.71 14.42 -7.31
CA LYS A 37 -21.57 15.60 -7.49
C LYS A 37 -22.77 15.69 -6.52
N ASN A 38 -22.99 14.67 -5.69
CA ASN A 38 -24.06 14.61 -4.68
C ASN A 38 -23.54 14.61 -3.23
N SER A 39 -22.23 14.67 -3.00
CA SER A 39 -21.68 14.70 -1.65
C SER A 39 -21.50 16.13 -1.15
N ALA A 40 -21.95 16.34 0.09
CA ALA A 40 -21.91 17.61 0.80
C ALA A 40 -20.49 18.20 0.94
N LYS A 41 -20.46 19.48 1.33
CA LYS A 41 -19.32 20.39 1.57
C LYS A 41 -18.14 19.88 2.43
N ASP A 42 -18.07 18.61 2.81
CA ASP A 42 -17.20 18.08 3.87
C ASP A 42 -16.42 16.79 3.49
N GLU A 43 -16.27 16.45 2.19
CA GLU A 43 -15.46 15.28 1.81
C GLU A 43 -13.96 15.52 2.14
N LYS A 44 -13.46 14.76 3.13
CA LYS A 44 -12.06 14.79 3.55
C LYS A 44 -11.15 14.31 2.39
N PRO A 45 -9.95 14.88 2.24
CA PRO A 45 -8.99 14.40 1.25
C PRO A 45 -8.72 12.90 1.41
N GLN A 46 -8.80 12.15 0.32
CA GLN A 46 -8.50 10.73 0.30
C GLN A 46 -7.13 10.48 -0.36
N THR A 47 -6.45 9.41 0.05
CA THR A 47 -5.16 9.00 -0.53
C THR A 47 -5.24 7.52 -0.91
N LEU A 48 -5.00 7.23 -2.18
CA LEU A 48 -4.75 5.88 -2.67
C LEU A 48 -3.32 5.48 -2.33
N VAL A 49 -3.18 4.43 -1.53
CA VAL A 49 -1.91 3.78 -1.24
C VAL A 49 -1.78 2.57 -2.16
N THR A 50 -0.72 2.51 -2.96
CA THR A 50 -0.41 1.34 -3.80
C THR A 50 0.90 0.74 -3.34
N LEU A 51 0.93 -0.57 -3.15
CA LEU A 51 2.11 -1.33 -2.77
C LEU A 51 2.41 -2.39 -3.82
N ILE A 52 3.66 -2.45 -4.26
CA ILE A 52 4.18 -3.48 -5.16
C ILE A 52 5.37 -4.15 -4.48
N HIS A 53 5.34 -5.48 -4.36
CA HIS A 53 6.44 -6.29 -3.85
C HIS A 53 6.97 -7.19 -4.97
N GLU A 54 8.14 -6.85 -5.50
CA GLU A 54 8.74 -7.51 -6.67
C GLU A 54 9.83 -8.52 -6.27
N ARG A 55 10.22 -9.37 -7.23
CA ARG A 55 11.30 -10.38 -7.09
C ARG A 55 11.00 -11.49 -6.08
N LEU A 56 9.71 -11.72 -5.79
CA LEU A 56 9.26 -12.89 -5.04
C LEU A 56 9.25 -14.12 -5.94
N GLU A 57 9.86 -15.22 -5.48
CA GLU A 57 9.92 -16.48 -6.19
C GLU A 57 9.03 -17.55 -5.52
N GLY A 58 8.16 -18.18 -6.32
CA GLY A 58 7.28 -19.25 -5.89
C GLY A 58 5.92 -18.78 -5.38
N GLU A 59 4.84 -19.38 -5.90
CA GLU A 59 3.46 -18.95 -5.63
C GLU A 59 3.10 -18.89 -4.15
N TYR A 60 3.59 -19.85 -3.36
CA TYR A 60 3.31 -19.89 -1.92
C TYR A 60 3.79 -18.61 -1.21
N ARG A 61 5.01 -18.15 -1.53
CA ARG A 61 5.58 -16.94 -0.94
C ARG A 61 4.91 -15.68 -1.45
N ILE A 62 4.52 -15.66 -2.73
CA ILE A 62 3.75 -14.56 -3.31
C ILE A 62 2.43 -14.40 -2.53
N LYS A 63 1.66 -15.49 -2.37
CA LYS A 63 0.40 -15.47 -1.61
C LYS A 63 0.57 -15.10 -0.14
N ALA A 64 1.64 -15.58 0.50
CA ALA A 64 1.93 -15.24 1.89
C ALA A 64 2.20 -13.74 2.08
N HIS A 65 2.99 -13.12 1.19
CA HIS A 65 3.25 -11.68 1.25
C HIS A 65 2.01 -10.86 0.86
N ASP A 66 1.24 -11.31 -0.13
CA ASP A 66 -0.03 -10.69 -0.51
C ASP A 66 -1.00 -10.61 0.67
N HIS A 67 -1.19 -11.73 1.38
CA HIS A 67 -2.02 -11.76 2.58
C HIS A 67 -1.48 -10.86 3.70
N GLY A 68 -0.17 -10.92 3.96
CA GLY A 68 0.46 -10.08 4.99
C GLY A 68 0.32 -8.58 4.71
N TRP A 69 0.53 -8.16 3.46
CA TRP A 69 0.35 -6.76 3.05
C TRP A 69 -1.10 -6.33 3.10
N THR A 70 -2.03 -7.18 2.67
CA THR A 70 -3.47 -6.92 2.74
C THR A 70 -3.89 -6.63 4.17
N SER A 71 -3.51 -7.48 5.13
CA SER A 71 -3.83 -7.29 6.54
C SER A 71 -3.25 -5.98 7.12
N ILE A 72 -2.02 -5.62 6.73
CA ILE A 72 -1.41 -4.35 7.13
C ILE A 72 -2.20 -3.14 6.57
N LEU A 73 -2.60 -3.19 5.31
CA LEU A 73 -3.36 -2.11 4.67
C LEU A 73 -4.78 -2.01 5.21
N GLU A 74 -5.43 -3.13 5.53
CA GLU A 74 -6.72 -3.17 6.23
C GLU A 74 -6.61 -2.51 7.62
N GLY A 75 -5.60 -2.87 8.41
CA GLY A 75 -5.37 -2.25 9.72
C GLY A 75 -5.03 -0.75 9.63
N LEU A 76 -4.33 -0.33 8.58
CA LEU A 76 -4.10 1.08 8.30
C LEU A 76 -5.41 1.81 7.99
N ASN A 77 -6.27 1.21 7.18
CA ASN A 77 -7.59 1.73 6.83
C ASN A 77 -8.53 1.79 8.04
N GLU A 78 -8.53 0.78 8.91
CA GLU A 78 -9.31 0.82 10.15
C GLU A 78 -8.88 1.96 11.09
N ARG A 79 -7.57 2.24 11.13
CA ARG A 79 -6.99 3.26 12.03
C ARG A 79 -7.13 4.69 11.49
N PHE A 80 -6.98 4.89 10.18
CA PHE A 80 -6.90 6.21 9.57
C PHE A 80 -7.89 6.46 8.44
N GLY A 81 -8.52 5.40 7.92
CA GLY A 81 -9.56 5.51 6.91
C GLY A 81 -10.80 6.20 7.47
N THR A 82 -11.58 6.79 6.57
CA THR A 82 -12.90 7.28 6.90
C THR A 82 -13.79 6.10 7.26
N LYS A 83 -14.37 6.12 8.47
CA LYS A 83 -15.48 5.23 8.81
C LYS A 83 -16.68 5.69 8.00
N ASP A 84 -17.22 4.80 7.19
CA ASP A 84 -18.54 4.96 6.57
C ASP A 84 -19.66 4.96 7.64
#